data_AF-A0ABC8BJB3-F1
#
_entry.id   AF-A0ABC8BJB3-F1
#
_cell.length_a   1.000
_cell.length_b   1.000
_cell.length_c   1.000
_cell.angle_alpha   90.00
_cell.angle_beta   90.00
_cell.angle_gamma   90.00
#
_symmetry.space_group_name_H-M   'P 1'
#
loop_
_entity.id
_entity.type
_entity.pdbx_description
1 polymer ?
#
loop_
_entity_poly.entity_id
_entity_poly.type
_entity_poly.pdbx_seq_one_letter_code
_entity_poly.pdbx_strand_id
1 'polypeptide(L)'
;MNTVEPGIIAGIIMASVFLNLITMAYTAHRYIDTVESHLSNCQFVNDYKRLYAGDDLRSKVQRLWMAALVLSTPGLLIRRKLVDPQDLKNFPAELKVRILAAWMIGMLAMTASVIFYFWTKYL
;
A
#
# COMPACT_ATOMS: atom_id res chain seq x y z
N MET A 1 11.82 -18.18 32.02
CA MET A 1 11.23 -17.09 31.20
C MET A 1 11.82 -17.21 29.82
N ASN A 2 11.03 -17.62 28.82
CA ASN A 2 11.52 -17.83 27.46
C ASN A 2 11.83 -16.46 26.83
N THR A 3 13.09 -16.05 26.93
CA THR A 3 13.60 -14.85 26.28
C THR A 3 13.65 -15.13 24.78
N VAL A 4 12.55 -14.83 24.09
CA VAL A 4 12.56 -14.79 22.62
C VAL A 4 13.69 -13.85 22.23
N GLU A 5 14.70 -14.37 21.54
CA GLU A 5 15.83 -13.55 21.12
C GLU A 5 15.31 -12.40 20.24
N PRO A 6 15.69 -11.15 20.51
CA PRO A 6 15.28 -10.00 19.71
C PRO A 6 15.52 -10.20 18.21
N GLY A 7 16.53 -11.00 17.86
CA GLY A 7 16.83 -11.40 16.47
C GLY A 7 15.70 -12.17 15.79
N ILE A 8 14.99 -13.05 16.50
CA ILE A 8 13.85 -13.80 15.95
C ILE A 8 12.69 -12.86 15.64
N ILE A 9 12.41 -11.92 16.56
CA ILE A 9 11.34 -10.92 16.37
C ILE A 9 11.67 -10.02 15.17
N ALA A 10 12.90 -9.52 15.10
CA ALA A 10 13.37 -8.73 13.97
C ALA A 10 13.31 -9.51 12.65
N GLY A 11 13.68 -10.80 12.66
CA GLY A 11 13.60 -11.69 11.51
C GLY A 11 12.17 -11.86 10.99
N ILE A 12 11.20 -12.07 11.87
CA ILE A 12 9.77 -12.20 11.52
C ILE A 12 9.24 -10.88 10.91
N ILE A 13 9.59 -9.74 11.51
CA ILE A 13 9.19 -8.42 11.00
C ILE A 13 9.79 -8.20 9.60
N MET A 14 11.09 -8.45 9.42
CA MET A 14 11.75 -8.31 8.12
C MET A 14 11.12 -9.23 7.07
N ALA A 15 10.93 -10.50 7.38
CA ALA A 15 10.31 -11.45 6.46
C ALA A 15 8.91 -10.97 6.02
N SER A 16 8.11 -10.45 6.96
CA SER A 16 6.78 -9.91 6.69
C SER A 16 6.83 -8.68 5.77
N VAL A 17 7.80 -7.78 5.97
CA VAL A 17 8.03 -6.61 5.10
C VAL A 17 8.41 -7.06 3.69
N PHE A 18 9.36 -7.99 3.55
CA PHE A 18 9.80 -8.49 2.24
C PHE A 18 8.68 -9.19 1.48
N LEU A 19 7.90 -10.05 2.15
CA LEU A 19 6.75 -10.72 1.55
C LEU A 19 5.71 -9.70 1.06
N ASN A 20 5.48 -8.63 1.83
CA ASN A 20 4.56 -7.58 1.42
C ASN A 20 5.10 -6.79 0.22
N LEU A 21 6.38 -6.43 0.21
CA LEU A 21 7.03 -5.77 -0.93
C LEU A 21 6.92 -6.60 -2.20
N ILE A 22 7.15 -7.92 -2.13
CA ILE A 22 7.00 -8.83 -3.28
C ILE A 22 5.53 -8.86 -3.74
N THR A 23 4.59 -8.96 -2.80
CA THR A 23 3.16 -8.98 -3.11
C THR A 23 2.71 -7.69 -3.79
N MET A 24 3.17 -6.54 -3.30
CA MET A 24 2.91 -5.23 -3.89
C MET A 24 3.59 -5.06 -5.24
N ALA A 25 4.84 -5.51 -5.39
CA ALA A 25 5.55 -5.46 -6.68
C ALA A 25 4.85 -6.31 -7.74
N TYR A 26 4.43 -7.52 -7.38
CA TYR A 26 3.64 -8.39 -8.25
C TYR A 26 2.31 -7.74 -8.62
N THR A 27 1.61 -7.20 -7.62
CA THR A 27 0.31 -6.56 -7.84
C THR A 27 0.45 -5.30 -8.70
N ALA A 28 1.51 -4.53 -8.50
CA ALA A 28 1.79 -3.33 -9.27
C ALA A 28 2.12 -3.70 -10.72
N HIS A 29 2.98 -4.68 -10.94
CA HIS A 29 3.31 -5.09 -12.30
C HIS A 29 2.08 -5.64 -13.05
N ARG A 30 1.20 -6.39 -12.38
CA ARG A 30 0.11 -7.10 -13.05
C ARG A 30 -1.21 -6.32 -13.13
N TYR A 31 -1.51 -5.49 -12.14
CA TYR A 31 -2.83 -4.87 -11.99
C TYR A 31 -2.81 -3.34 -12.00
N ILE A 32 -1.65 -2.68 -12.07
CA ILE A 32 -1.61 -1.21 -12.02
C ILE A 32 -2.43 -0.57 -13.14
N ASP A 33 -2.39 -1.12 -14.35
CA ASP A 33 -3.15 -0.57 -15.48
C ASP A 33 -4.66 -0.70 -15.26
N THR A 34 -5.10 -1.79 -14.64
CA THR A 34 -6.50 -1.98 -14.25
C THR A 34 -6.91 -1.05 -13.11
N VAL A 35 -6.03 -0.83 -12.13
CA VAL A 35 -6.30 0.09 -11.01
C VAL A 35 -6.42 1.52 -11.54
N GLU A 36 -5.50 1.94 -12.40
CA GLU A 36 -5.50 3.27 -13.01
C GLU A 36 -6.68 3.48 -13.97
N SER A 37 -7.14 2.44 -14.68
CA SER A 37 -8.31 2.56 -15.55
C SER A 37 -9.60 2.79 -14.75
N HIS A 38 -9.76 2.10 -13.62
CA HIS A 38 -10.93 2.28 -12.73
C HIS A 38 -10.88 3.58 -11.94
N LEU A 39 -9.69 4.15 -11.71
CA LEU A 39 -9.50 5.42 -11.02
C LEU A 39 -9.16 6.55 -12.00
N SER A 40 -9.55 6.42 -13.26
CA SER A 40 -9.18 7.37 -14.32
C SER A 40 -9.81 8.75 -14.14
N ASN A 41 -10.93 8.89 -13.43
CA ASN A 41 -11.52 10.19 -13.09
C ASN A 41 -10.94 10.79 -11.79
N CYS A 42 -10.05 10.07 -11.09
CA CYS A 42 -9.39 10.57 -9.90
C CYS A 42 -8.24 11.50 -10.28
N GLN A 43 -8.39 12.80 -9.99
CA GLN A 43 -7.33 13.79 -10.24
C GLN A 43 -6.04 13.43 -9.50
N PHE A 44 -6.16 12.95 -8.26
CA PHE A 44 -5.02 12.55 -7.45
C PHE A 44 -4.22 11.41 -8.12
N VAL A 45 -4.88 10.35 -8.59
CA VAL A 45 -4.20 9.23 -9.26
C VAL A 45 -3.55 9.68 -10.57
N ASN A 46 -4.19 10.55 -11.34
CA ASN A 46 -3.62 11.10 -12.57
C ASN A 46 -2.40 11.99 -12.32
N ASP A 47 -2.41 12.81 -11.27
CA ASP A 47 -1.27 13.64 -10.89
C ASP A 47 -0.07 12.77 -10.50
N TYR A 48 -0.29 11.70 -9.73
CA TYR A 48 0.77 10.74 -9.39
C TYR A 48 1.23 9.91 -10.59
N LYS A 49 0.35 9.57 -11.52
CA LYS A 49 0.72 8.91 -12.77
C LYS A 49 1.65 9.78 -13.61
N ARG A 50 1.42 11.10 -13.65
CA ARG A 50 2.32 12.06 -14.30
C ARG A 50 3.65 12.20 -13.57
N LEU A 51 3.62 12.28 -12.24
CA LEU A 51 4.82 12.39 -11.41
C LEU A 51 5.71 11.14 -11.52
N TYR A 52 5.09 9.97 -11.62
CA TYR A 52 5.74 8.66 -11.76
C TYR A 52 5.47 8.05 -13.14
N ALA A 53 5.71 8.84 -14.19
CA ALA A 53 5.50 8.44 -15.58
C ALA A 53 6.50 7.37 -16.09
N GLY A 54 7.54 7.05 -15.31
CA GLY A 54 8.46 5.96 -15.64
C GLY A 54 7.76 4.61 -15.72
N ASP A 55 8.23 3.74 -16.61
CA ASP A 55 7.69 2.37 -16.78
C ASP A 55 8.40 1.33 -15.89
N ASP A 56 9.30 1.79 -15.03
CA ASP A 56 10.06 0.96 -14.11
C ASP A 56 9.18 0.33 -13.03
N LEU A 57 9.64 -0.79 -12.46
CA LEU A 57 8.91 -1.46 -11.37
C LEU A 57 8.70 -0.52 -10.16
N ARG A 58 9.66 0.36 -9.88
CA ARG A 58 9.61 1.29 -8.74
C ARG A 58 8.50 2.33 -8.90
N SER A 59 8.37 2.93 -10.07
CA SER A 59 7.30 3.90 -10.36
C SER A 59 5.93 3.22 -10.33
N LYS A 60 5.81 2.01 -10.91
CA LYS A 60 4.58 1.20 -10.84
C LYS A 60 4.15 0.91 -9.40
N VAL A 61 5.08 0.48 -8.56
CA VAL A 61 4.83 0.27 -7.13
C VAL A 61 4.35 1.55 -6.48
N GLN A 62 5.04 2.68 -6.69
CA GLN A 62 4.67 3.95 -6.09
C GLN A 62 3.25 4.42 -6.49
N ARG A 63 2.86 4.24 -7.75
CA ARG A 63 1.50 4.53 -8.22
C ARG A 63 0.48 3.61 -7.54
N LEU A 64 0.80 2.33 -7.35
CA LEU A 64 -0.05 1.39 -6.60
C LEU A 64 -0.22 1.80 -5.13
N TRP A 65 0.86 2.23 -4.47
CA TRP A 65 0.80 2.75 -3.10
C TRP A 65 -0.15 3.95 -3.02
N MET A 66 -0.08 4.90 -3.96
CA MET A 66 -0.99 6.05 -3.97
C MET A 66 -2.44 5.64 -4.22
N ALA A 67 -2.69 4.69 -5.13
CA ALA A 67 -4.02 4.14 -5.34
C ALA A 67 -4.57 3.43 -4.08
N ALA A 68 -3.72 2.69 -3.36
CA ALA A 68 -4.09 2.06 -2.09
C ALA A 68 -4.44 3.10 -1.00
N LEU A 69 -3.70 4.20 -0.93
CA LEU A 69 -4.02 5.32 -0.05
C LEU A 69 -5.40 5.91 -0.39
N VAL A 70 -5.68 6.10 -1.68
CA VAL A 70 -6.98 6.59 -2.16
C VAL A 70 -8.12 5.64 -1.77
N LEU A 71 -7.92 4.34 -1.98
CA LEU A 71 -8.90 3.30 -1.64
C LEU A 71 -9.10 3.13 -0.13
N SER A 72 -8.09 3.43 0.70
CA SER A 72 -8.17 3.33 2.16
C SER A 72 -8.82 4.55 2.80
N THR A 73 -8.73 5.73 2.16
CA THR A 73 -9.32 6.98 2.63
C THR A 73 -10.32 7.61 1.65
N PRO A 74 -11.30 6.83 1.13
CA PRO A 74 -12.20 7.31 0.08
C PRO A 74 -13.06 8.48 0.56
N GLY A 75 -13.51 8.47 1.82
CA GLY A 75 -14.38 9.52 2.37
C GLY A 75 -13.73 10.91 2.40
N LEU A 76 -12.43 11.00 2.66
CA LEU A 76 -11.69 12.28 2.64
C LEU A 76 -11.55 12.82 1.21
N LEU A 77 -11.28 11.94 0.25
CA LEU A 77 -11.08 12.31 -1.14
C LEU A 77 -12.39 12.65 -1.86
N ILE A 78 -13.48 11.94 -1.55
CA ILE A 78 -14.84 12.28 -2.01
C ILE A 78 -15.24 13.67 -1.50
N ARG A 79 -14.99 13.97 -0.22
CA ARG A 79 -15.27 15.30 0.35
C ARG A 79 -14.48 16.42 -0.33
N ARG A 80 -13.26 16.11 -0.79
CA ARG A 80 -12.41 17.04 -1.53
C ARG A 80 -12.70 17.07 -3.04
N LYS A 81 -13.71 16.32 -3.52
CA LYS A 81 -14.03 16.14 -4.96
C LYS A 81 -12.84 15.66 -5.81
N LEU A 82 -11.90 14.95 -5.19
CA LEU A 82 -10.71 14.42 -5.85
C LEU A 82 -10.94 13.02 -6.45
N VAL A 83 -11.98 12.32 -6.00
CA VAL A 83 -12.35 10.96 -6.41
C VAL A 83 -13.86 10.90 -6.66
N ASP A 84 -14.27 10.30 -7.77
CA ASP A 84 -15.67 9.99 -8.04
C ASP A 84 -16.13 8.77 -7.22
N PRO A 85 -17.22 8.88 -6.44
CA PRO A 85 -17.82 7.73 -5.75
C PRO A 85 -18.21 6.57 -6.68
N GLN A 86 -18.54 6.85 -7.95
CA GLN A 86 -18.90 5.82 -8.94
C GLN A 86 -17.70 4.95 -9.32
N ASP A 87 -16.52 5.55 -9.53
CA ASP A 87 -15.26 4.83 -9.78
C ASP A 87 -14.95 3.83 -8.65
N LEU A 88 -15.15 4.27 -7.40
CA LEU A 88 -14.98 3.43 -6.21
C LEU A 88 -16.00 2.30 -6.10
N LYS A 89 -17.21 2.49 -6.63
CA LYS A 89 -18.31 1.51 -6.60
C LYS A 89 -18.16 0.45 -7.69
N ASN A 90 -17.65 0.85 -8.86
CA ASN A 90 -17.38 -0.05 -9.99
C ASN A 90 -16.05 -0.80 -9.84
N PHE A 91 -15.23 -0.43 -8.86
CA PHE A 91 -13.95 -1.06 -8.62
C PHE A 91 -14.09 -2.54 -8.20
N PRO A 92 -13.34 -3.48 -8.80
CA PRO A 92 -13.44 -4.89 -8.48
C PRO A 92 -13.13 -5.17 -7.00
N ALA A 93 -14.09 -5.74 -6.29
CA ALA A 93 -14.02 -5.94 -4.84
C ALA A 93 -12.80 -6.81 -4.44
N GLU A 94 -12.49 -7.86 -5.20
CA GLU A 94 -11.35 -8.73 -4.93
C GLU A 94 -10.02 -7.98 -5.00
N LEU A 95 -9.83 -7.16 -6.04
CA LEU A 95 -8.62 -6.36 -6.20
C LEU A 95 -8.52 -5.29 -5.11
N LYS A 96 -9.65 -4.68 -4.72
CA LYS A 96 -9.71 -3.71 -3.64
C LYS A 96 -9.27 -4.34 -2.32
N VAL A 97 -9.83 -5.50 -1.99
CA VAL A 97 -9.49 -6.23 -0.77
C VAL A 97 -8.02 -6.63 -0.79
N ARG A 98 -7.48 -7.11 -1.92
CA ARG A 98 -6.07 -7.48 -2.04
C ARG A 98 -5.12 -6.30 -1.81
N ILE A 99 -5.39 -5.16 -2.45
CA ILE A 99 -4.58 -3.94 -2.32
C ILE A 99 -4.68 -3.39 -0.90
N LEU A 100 -5.89 -3.31 -0.33
CA LEU A 100 -6.09 -2.82 1.03
C LEU A 100 -5.48 -3.75 2.08
N ALA A 101 -5.56 -5.07 1.90
CA ALA A 101 -4.93 -6.03 2.78
C ALA A 101 -3.40 -5.85 2.77
N ALA A 102 -2.78 -5.78 1.59
CA ALA A 102 -1.34 -5.53 1.47
C ALA A 102 -0.94 -4.18 2.10
N TRP A 103 -1.75 -3.14 1.90
CA TRP A 103 -1.55 -1.83 2.53
C TRP A 103 -1.61 -1.89 4.06
N MET A 104 -2.66 -2.51 4.61
CA MET A 104 -2.86 -2.66 6.06
C MET A 104 -1.74 -3.47 6.70
N ILE A 105 -1.32 -4.59 6.07
CA ILE A 105 -0.19 -5.39 6.52
C ILE A 105 1.10 -4.55 6.51
N GLY A 106 1.28 -3.69 5.51
CA GLY A 106 2.43 -2.79 5.42
C GLY A 106 2.47 -1.78 6.56
N MET A 107 1.33 -1.14 6.85
CA MET A 107 1.20 -0.20 7.97
C MET A 107 1.41 -0.89 9.32
N LEU A 108 0.89 -2.11 9.49
CA LEU A 108 1.14 -2.94 10.67
C LEU A 108 2.63 -3.29 10.82
N ALA A 109 3.29 -3.69 9.74
CA ALA A 109 4.70 -4.02 9.77
C ALA A 109 5.57 -2.78 10.08
N MET A 110 5.24 -1.61 9.52
CA MET A 110 5.93 -0.36 9.82
C MET A 110 5.75 0.05 11.29
N THR A 111 4.52 0.01 11.81
CA THR A 111 4.26 0.32 13.23
C THR A 111 4.96 -0.67 14.16
N ALA A 112 4.94 -1.96 13.85
CA ALA A 112 5.68 -2.98 14.60
C ALA A 112 7.20 -2.71 14.58
N SER A 113 7.75 -2.29 13.44
CA SER A 113 9.17 -1.93 13.31
C SER A 113 9.54 -0.72 14.19
N VAL A 114 8.67 0.30 14.23
CA VAL A 114 8.87 1.48 15.08
C VAL A 114 8.81 1.10 16.55
N ILE A 115 7.79 0.32 16.96
CA ILE A 115 7.65 -0.14 18.35
C ILE A 115 8.86 -0.97 18.75
N PHE A 116 9.33 -1.88 17.89
CA PHE A 116 10.51 -2.69 18.14
C PHE A 116 11.78 -1.83 18.28
N TYR A 117 11.95 -0.81 17.44
CA TYR A 117 13.06 0.14 17.56
C TYR A 117 13.04 0.90 18.89
N PHE A 118 11.87 1.35 19.35
CA PHE A 118 11.74 1.98 20.66
C PHE A 118 12.00 0.98 21.79
N TRP A 119 11.53 -0.26 21.67
CA TRP A 119 11.77 -1.29 22.65
C TRP A 119 13.25 -1.62 22.80
N THR A 120 14.01 -1.78 21.71
CA THR A 120 15.46 -2.10 21.78
C THR A 120 16.33 -0.93 22.24
N LYS A 121 15.87 0.31 22.07
CA LYS A 121 16.64 1.51 22.41
C LYS A 121 16.39 2.03 23.83
N TYR A 122 15.19 1.78 24.37
CA TYR A 122 14.74 2.39 25.64
C TYR A 122 14.40 1.38 26.74
N LEU A 123 14.29 0.08 26.46
CA LEU A 123 14.20 -1.01 27.45
C LEU A 123 15.49 -1.82 27.47
#